data_AF-A0A2D6Q6L6-F1
#
_entry.id   AF-A0A2D6Q6L6-F1
#
_cell.length_a   1.000
_cell.length_b   1.000
_cell.length_c   1.000
_cell.angle_alpha   90.00
_cell.angle_beta   90.00
_cell.angle_gamma   90.00
#
_symmetry.space_group_name_H-M   'P 1'
#
loop_
_entity.id
_entity.type
_entity.pdbx_description
1 polymer ?
#
loop_
_entity_poly.entity_id
_entity_poly.type
_entity_poly.pdbx_seq_one_letter_code
_entity_poly.pdbx_strand_id
1 'polypeptide(L)'
;EEITDEFTKEPCIIEVAKVKQDKAVCDKISEEYNKNQCLKGVAVAKQDGTICSEITAESTLELFGNTKDECFREVALANNDKNLCQQVENADVKNWCLASFEKTEESCNKIQDASMKLDCLILVAEETQDVSICENIVSLGKKDECFRKVAFVMKDKAICEKILDGYTKDSCSWDIDYGFIE
;
A
#
# COMPACT_ATOMS: atom_id res chain seq x y z
N GLU A 1 30.78 2.60 10.67
CA GLU A 1 31.56 3.26 9.59
C GLU A 1 30.84 4.53 9.18
N GLU A 2 31.57 5.62 8.96
CA GLU A 2 31.00 6.83 8.35
C GLU A 2 30.78 6.54 6.87
N ILE A 3 29.52 6.62 6.43
CA ILE A 3 29.15 6.46 5.02
C ILE A 3 29.48 7.77 4.31
N THR A 4 30.48 7.74 3.43
CA THR A 4 31.10 8.93 2.81
C THR A 4 30.53 9.30 1.43
N ASP A 5 29.54 8.58 0.92
CA ASP A 5 28.91 8.85 -0.39
C ASP A 5 27.46 9.32 -0.22
N GLU A 6 27.14 10.47 -0.80
CA GLU A 6 25.86 11.19 -0.69
C GLU A 6 24.68 10.32 -1.14
N PHE A 7 24.86 9.52 -2.20
CA PHE A 7 23.85 8.59 -2.72
C PHE A 7 23.57 7.39 -1.79
N THR A 8 24.54 7.00 -0.98
CA THR A 8 24.42 5.86 -0.05
C THR A 8 23.96 6.28 1.34
N LYS A 9 23.90 7.59 1.61
CA LYS A 9 23.62 8.13 2.94
C LYS A 9 22.13 8.37 3.18
N GLU A 10 21.40 8.90 2.19
CA GLU A 10 19.99 9.25 2.37
C GLU A 10 19.08 8.06 2.71
N PRO A 11 19.22 6.86 2.09
CA PRO A 11 18.48 5.68 2.52
C PRO A 11 18.71 5.31 3.98
N CYS A 12 19.96 5.46 4.46
CA CYS A 12 20.30 5.22 5.87
C CYS A 12 19.65 6.29 6.78
N ILE A 13 19.64 7.55 6.36
CA ILE A 13 18.98 8.64 7.10
C ILE A 13 17.47 8.37 7.22
N ILE A 14 16.81 7.96 6.14
CA ILE A 14 15.38 7.62 6.12
C ILE A 14 15.08 6.52 7.14
N GLU A 15 15.84 5.41 7.12
CA GLU A 15 15.61 4.31 8.06
C GLU A 15 15.90 4.71 9.51
N VAL A 16 16.95 5.50 9.76
CA VAL A 16 17.21 6.03 11.11
C VAL A 16 16.07 6.92 11.59
N ALA A 17 15.53 7.79 10.72
CA ALA A 17 14.40 8.65 11.06
C ALA A 17 13.17 7.83 11.43
N LYS A 18 12.84 6.80 10.63
CA LYS A 18 11.71 5.88 10.86
C LYS A 18 11.83 5.12 12.17
N VAL A 19 12.98 4.49 12.42
CA VAL A 19 13.22 3.69 13.65
C VAL A 19 13.18 4.58 14.90
N LYS A 20 13.70 5.81 14.82
CA LYS A 20 13.66 6.76 15.93
C LYS A 20 12.35 7.52 16.04
N GLN A 21 11.49 7.44 15.03
CA GLN A 21 10.28 8.27 14.88
C GLN A 21 10.57 9.77 15.01
N ASP A 22 11.76 10.20 14.56
CA ASP A 22 12.25 11.57 14.71
C ASP A 22 12.33 12.25 13.34
N LYS A 23 11.30 13.07 13.03
CA LYS A 23 11.21 13.79 11.76
C LYS A 23 12.33 14.81 11.57
N ALA A 24 12.95 15.32 12.64
CA ALA A 24 14.05 16.28 12.52
C ALA A 24 15.29 15.64 11.87
N VAL A 25 15.39 14.31 11.87
CA VAL A 25 16.43 13.59 11.12
C VAL A 25 16.26 13.78 9.61
N CYS A 26 15.03 13.95 9.11
CA CYS A 26 14.74 14.17 7.69
C CYS A 26 15.26 15.52 7.18
N ASP A 27 15.54 16.49 8.06
CA ASP A 27 16.15 17.78 7.67
C ASP A 27 17.61 17.66 7.20
N LYS A 28 18.21 16.47 7.35
CA LYS A 28 19.55 16.16 6.84
C LYS A 28 19.56 15.66 5.39
N ILE A 29 18.38 15.51 4.79
CA ILE A 29 18.20 15.05 3.41
C ILE A 29 18.11 16.28 2.52
N SER A 30 18.93 16.32 1.47
CA SER A 30 19.04 17.47 0.57
C SER A 30 17.96 17.42 -0.50
N GLU A 31 17.70 16.22 -1.04
CA GLU A 31 16.73 16.00 -2.10
C GLU A 31 15.30 16.01 -1.54
N GLU A 32 14.46 16.95 -2.03
CA GLU A 32 13.10 17.16 -1.53
C GLU A 32 12.23 15.91 -1.66
N TYR A 33 12.38 15.14 -2.75
CA TYR A 33 11.69 13.86 -2.92
C TYR A 33 12.05 12.88 -1.80
N ASN A 34 13.33 12.71 -1.50
CA ASN A 34 13.79 11.80 -0.44
C ASN A 34 13.40 12.33 0.94
N LYS A 35 13.36 13.64 1.14
CA LYS A 35 12.86 14.27 2.36
C LYS A 35 11.37 13.97 2.56
N ASN A 36 10.57 14.09 1.51
CA ASN A 36 9.15 13.75 1.55
C ASN A 36 8.91 12.26 1.83
N GLN A 37 9.70 11.36 1.24
CA GLN A 37 9.67 9.93 1.58
C GLN A 37 10.07 9.66 3.04
N CYS A 38 11.07 10.37 3.56
CA CYS A 38 11.47 10.30 4.97
C CYS A 38 10.32 10.72 5.89
N LEU A 39 9.70 11.88 5.62
CA LEU A 39 8.57 12.40 6.39
C LEU A 39 7.40 11.42 6.38
N LYS A 40 7.05 10.86 5.21
CA LYS A 40 6.03 9.80 5.08
C LYS A 40 6.36 8.61 5.98
N GLY A 41 7.58 8.09 5.89
CA GLY A 41 8.02 6.95 6.69
C GLY A 41 7.91 7.22 8.20
N VAL A 42 8.33 8.40 8.65
CA VAL A 42 8.19 8.80 10.06
C VAL A 42 6.73 8.95 10.46
N ALA A 43 5.89 9.56 9.61
CA ALA A 43 4.47 9.73 9.86
C ALA A 43 3.78 8.38 10.08
N VAL A 44 4.05 7.39 9.23
CA VAL A 44 3.50 6.03 9.34
C VAL A 44 4.03 5.31 10.57
N ALA A 45 5.35 5.35 10.80
CA ALA A 45 5.97 4.70 11.96
C ALA A 45 5.44 5.27 13.29
N LYS A 46 5.20 6.58 13.35
CA LYS A 46 4.67 7.29 14.51
C LYS A 46 3.14 7.31 14.56
N GLN A 47 2.46 6.90 13.49
CA GLN A 47 1.00 6.99 13.35
C GLN A 47 0.46 8.43 13.46
N ASP A 48 1.25 9.41 13.02
CA ASP A 48 1.01 10.85 13.20
C ASP A 48 0.76 11.56 11.86
N GLY A 49 -0.53 11.74 11.53
CA GLY A 49 -0.95 12.35 10.28
C GLY A 49 -0.61 13.84 10.15
N THR A 50 -0.25 14.51 11.26
CA THR A 50 0.15 15.93 11.20
C THR A 50 1.43 16.11 10.39
N ILE A 51 2.32 15.11 10.41
CA ILE A 51 3.57 15.10 9.65
C ILE A 51 3.30 15.04 8.14
N CYS A 52 2.24 14.36 7.69
CA CYS A 52 1.85 14.34 6.27
C CYS A 52 1.53 15.74 5.74
N SER A 53 1.10 16.67 6.60
CA SER A 53 0.79 18.04 6.20
C SER A 53 2.05 18.87 5.90
N GLU A 54 3.23 18.41 6.32
CA GLU A 54 4.53 19.04 6.06
C GLU A 54 5.15 18.61 4.72
N ILE A 55 4.58 17.60 4.06
CA ILE A 55 5.04 17.09 2.76
C ILE A 55 4.67 18.10 1.66
N THR A 56 5.66 18.52 0.88
CA THR A 56 5.50 19.51 -0.18
C THR A 56 5.06 18.86 -1.50
N ALA A 57 4.22 19.57 -2.26
CA ALA A 57 3.69 19.10 -3.54
C ALA A 57 4.71 19.16 -4.70
N GLU A 58 5.87 19.81 -4.51
CA GLU A 58 6.84 20.01 -5.59
C GLU A 58 7.46 18.70 -6.11
N SER A 59 7.29 17.60 -5.39
CA SER A 59 7.76 16.27 -5.81
C SER A 59 6.84 15.56 -6.82
N THR A 60 5.74 16.18 -7.29
CA THR A 60 4.89 15.61 -8.34
C THR A 60 5.55 15.71 -9.71
N LEU A 61 6.58 14.89 -9.94
CA LEU A 61 6.72 14.31 -11.27
C LEU A 61 5.42 13.53 -11.49
N GLU A 62 4.62 13.92 -12.49
CA GLU A 62 3.29 13.34 -12.79
C GLU A 62 3.28 11.80 -12.91
N LEU A 63 4.47 11.21 -13.05
CA LEU A 63 4.72 9.77 -13.12
C LEU A 63 4.74 9.04 -11.77
N PHE A 64 4.95 9.71 -10.62
CA PHE A 64 5.29 9.04 -9.35
C PHE A 64 4.26 9.15 -8.21
N GLY A 65 3.04 9.62 -8.48
CA GLY A 65 1.99 9.72 -7.47
C GLY A 65 2.24 10.82 -6.43
N ASN A 66 1.20 11.17 -5.67
CA ASN A 66 1.26 12.23 -4.68
C ASN A 66 1.69 11.67 -3.31
N THR A 67 2.97 11.88 -2.93
CA THR A 67 3.54 11.40 -1.65
C THR A 67 2.71 11.81 -0.43
N LYS A 68 2.07 12.99 -0.47
CA LYS A 68 1.22 13.49 0.62
C LYS A 68 -0.06 12.67 0.76
N ASP A 69 -0.72 12.38 -0.36
CA ASP A 69 -1.93 11.55 -0.40
C ASP A 69 -1.63 10.12 0.08
N GLU A 70 -0.50 9.55 -0.36
CA GLU A 70 -0.03 8.25 0.12
C GLU A 70 0.24 8.25 1.63
N CYS A 71 0.87 9.31 2.15
CA CYS A 71 1.13 9.47 3.57
C CYS A 71 -0.17 9.43 4.39
N PHE A 72 -1.17 10.24 4.03
CA PHE A 72 -2.44 10.24 4.75
C PHE A 72 -3.13 8.89 4.69
N ARG A 73 -3.12 8.22 3.53
CA ARG A 73 -3.67 6.88 3.36
C ARG A 73 -2.97 5.85 4.26
N GLU A 74 -1.65 5.80 4.23
CA GLU A 74 -0.87 4.83 5.01
C GLU A 74 -0.98 5.07 6.52
N VAL A 75 -0.98 6.34 6.96
CA VAL A 75 -1.20 6.68 8.37
C VAL A 75 -2.62 6.30 8.80
N ALA A 76 -3.64 6.58 7.98
CA ALA A 76 -5.03 6.18 8.26
C ALA A 76 -5.12 4.68 8.54
N LEU A 77 -4.48 3.85 7.71
CA LEU A 77 -4.43 2.41 7.90
C LEU A 77 -3.66 2.01 9.15
N ALA A 78 -2.47 2.59 9.36
CA ALA A 78 -1.60 2.24 10.47
C ALA A 78 -2.22 2.57 11.84
N ASN A 79 -2.96 3.68 11.93
CA ASN A 79 -3.58 4.15 13.17
C ASN A 79 -5.09 3.86 13.27
N ASN A 80 -5.65 3.20 12.25
CA ASN A 80 -7.07 2.89 12.10
C ASN A 80 -8.00 4.12 12.19
N ASP A 81 -7.54 5.30 11.74
CA ASP A 81 -8.32 6.54 11.68
C ASP A 81 -8.77 6.86 10.25
N LYS A 82 -9.98 6.37 9.91
CA LYS A 82 -10.64 6.64 8.62
C LYS A 82 -10.76 8.13 8.30
N ASN A 83 -10.79 9.03 9.29
CA ASN A 83 -10.94 10.47 9.02
C ASN A 83 -9.73 11.05 8.29
N LEU A 84 -8.54 10.45 8.43
CA LEU A 84 -7.36 10.88 7.69
C LEU A 84 -7.51 10.67 6.18
N CYS A 85 -8.31 9.69 5.73
CA CYS A 85 -8.65 9.56 4.31
C CYS A 85 -9.33 10.83 3.73
N GLN A 86 -9.96 11.66 4.56
CA GLN A 86 -10.59 12.91 4.09
C GLN A 86 -9.57 13.97 3.68
N GLN A 87 -8.33 13.89 4.17
CA GLN A 87 -7.23 14.80 3.85
C GLN A 87 -6.54 14.46 2.52
N VAL A 88 -6.89 13.32 1.92
CA VAL A 88 -6.38 12.90 0.61
C VAL A 88 -7.05 13.74 -0.48
N GLU A 89 -6.24 14.35 -1.35
CA GLU A 89 -6.67 15.26 -2.42
C GLU A 89 -7.11 14.48 -3.67
N ASN A 90 -6.34 13.46 -4.09
CA ASN A 90 -6.71 12.61 -5.22
C ASN A 90 -7.96 11.75 -4.90
N ALA A 91 -8.99 11.87 -5.73
CA ALA A 91 -10.26 11.19 -5.51
C ALA A 91 -10.16 9.66 -5.51
N ASP A 92 -9.34 9.06 -6.37
CA ASP A 92 -9.18 7.60 -6.44
C ASP A 92 -8.39 7.07 -5.25
N VAL A 93 -7.32 7.76 -4.84
CA VAL A 93 -6.57 7.42 -3.60
C VAL A 93 -7.46 7.56 -2.38
N LYS A 94 -8.30 8.61 -2.33
CA LYS A 94 -9.26 8.84 -1.25
C LYS A 94 -10.31 7.74 -1.18
N ASN A 95 -10.92 7.40 -2.32
CA ASN A 95 -11.94 6.37 -2.39
C ASN A 95 -11.37 4.99 -2.04
N TRP A 96 -10.16 4.67 -2.50
CA TRP A 96 -9.44 3.46 -2.10
C TRP A 96 -9.19 3.43 -0.59
N CYS A 97 -8.73 4.54 -0.01
CA CYS A 97 -8.53 4.67 1.44
C CYS A 97 -9.84 4.39 2.19
N LEU A 98 -10.95 5.03 1.81
CA LEU A 98 -12.25 4.82 2.45
C LEU A 98 -12.77 3.38 2.29
N ALA A 99 -12.56 2.78 1.12
CA ALA A 99 -12.95 1.41 0.80
C ALA A 99 -12.21 0.37 1.67
N SER A 100 -10.95 0.62 2.04
CA SER A 100 -10.20 -0.27 2.95
C SER A 100 -10.82 -0.43 4.35
N PHE A 101 -11.62 0.56 4.80
CA PHE A 101 -12.37 0.49 6.05
C PHE A 101 -13.79 -0.06 5.86
N GLU A 102 -14.42 0.23 4.72
CA GLU A 102 -15.78 -0.25 4.40
C GLU A 102 -15.78 -1.74 4.04
N LYS A 103 -14.73 -2.19 3.35
CA LYS A 103 -14.51 -3.57 2.92
C LYS A 103 -15.70 -4.14 2.15
N THR A 104 -16.25 -3.35 1.23
CA THR A 104 -17.34 -3.78 0.34
C THR A 104 -16.95 -3.58 -1.13
N GLU A 105 -17.44 -4.47 -2.01
CA GLU A 105 -17.27 -4.32 -3.45
C GLU A 105 -17.81 -2.96 -3.95
N GLU A 106 -18.94 -2.52 -3.39
CA GLU A 106 -19.57 -1.23 -3.74
C GLU A 106 -18.65 -0.05 -3.45
N SER A 107 -17.87 -0.10 -2.37
CA SER A 107 -16.94 0.98 -2.02
C SER A 107 -15.83 1.14 -3.08
N CYS A 108 -15.35 0.04 -3.67
CA CYS A 108 -14.36 0.05 -4.74
C CYS A 108 -14.92 0.58 -6.07
N ASN A 109 -16.24 0.52 -6.29
CA ASN A 109 -16.87 1.04 -7.52
C ASN A 109 -16.79 2.55 -7.67
N LYS A 110 -16.43 3.28 -6.60
CA LYS A 110 -16.21 4.74 -6.62
C LYS A 110 -14.87 5.13 -7.27
N ILE A 111 -13.93 4.20 -7.40
CA ILE A 111 -12.59 4.41 -7.98
C ILE A 111 -12.69 4.38 -9.52
N GLN A 112 -12.17 5.41 -10.18
CA GLN A 112 -12.18 5.55 -11.64
C GLN A 112 -11.01 4.85 -12.29
N ASP A 113 -9.80 4.97 -11.74
CA ASP A 113 -8.64 4.25 -12.23
C ASP A 113 -8.87 2.74 -12.17
N ALA A 114 -8.76 2.08 -13.33
CA ALA A 114 -9.07 0.67 -13.46
C ALA A 114 -8.09 -0.22 -12.68
N SER A 115 -6.82 0.16 -12.60
CA SER A 115 -5.81 -0.61 -11.87
C SER A 115 -6.06 -0.51 -10.37
N MET A 116 -6.21 0.71 -9.85
CA MET A 116 -6.51 0.95 -8.42
C MET A 116 -7.83 0.32 -8.00
N LYS A 117 -8.83 0.31 -8.89
CA LYS A 117 -10.10 -0.39 -8.64
C LYS A 117 -9.88 -1.90 -8.49
N LEU A 118 -9.09 -2.52 -9.37
CA LEU A 118 -8.76 -3.95 -9.26
C LEU A 118 -8.01 -4.25 -7.97
N ASP A 119 -7.03 -3.42 -7.60
CA ASP A 119 -6.28 -3.58 -6.34
C ASP A 119 -7.19 -3.43 -5.12
N CYS A 120 -8.17 -2.52 -5.15
CA CYS A 120 -9.20 -2.39 -4.12
C CYS A 120 -10.04 -3.67 -4.00
N LEU A 121 -10.50 -4.22 -5.12
CA LEU A 121 -11.30 -5.46 -5.11
C LEU A 121 -10.52 -6.64 -4.54
N ILE A 122 -9.24 -6.77 -4.89
CA ILE A 122 -8.34 -7.78 -4.33
C ILE A 122 -8.22 -7.63 -2.81
N LEU A 123 -7.99 -6.39 -2.32
CA LEU A 123 -7.92 -6.10 -0.89
C LEU A 123 -9.23 -6.50 -0.18
N VAL A 124 -10.39 -6.13 -0.75
CA VAL A 124 -11.68 -6.48 -0.16
C VAL A 124 -11.87 -7.99 -0.13
N ALA A 125 -11.57 -8.70 -1.21
CA ALA A 125 -11.65 -10.16 -1.27
C ALA A 125 -10.76 -10.83 -0.21
N GLU A 126 -9.52 -10.36 -0.05
CA GLU A 126 -8.55 -10.85 0.93
C GLU A 126 -9.04 -10.63 2.37
N GLU A 127 -9.45 -9.41 2.71
CA GLU A 127 -9.86 -9.01 4.05
C GLU A 127 -11.21 -9.61 4.48
N THR A 128 -12.10 -9.84 3.53
CA THR A 128 -13.43 -10.45 3.79
C THR A 128 -13.42 -11.96 3.59
N GLN A 129 -12.33 -12.51 3.03
CA GLN A 129 -12.23 -13.91 2.59
C GLN A 129 -13.32 -14.31 1.58
N ASP A 130 -13.86 -13.34 0.84
CA ASP A 130 -14.90 -13.57 -0.16
C ASP A 130 -14.28 -13.84 -1.54
N VAL A 131 -14.08 -15.13 -1.81
CA VAL A 131 -13.54 -15.62 -3.09
C VAL A 131 -14.41 -15.27 -4.31
N SER A 132 -15.70 -14.96 -4.11
CA SER A 132 -16.60 -14.63 -5.23
C SER A 132 -16.24 -13.29 -5.87
N ILE A 133 -15.64 -12.37 -5.11
CA ILE A 133 -15.16 -11.08 -5.64
C ILE A 133 -14.07 -11.31 -6.69
N CYS A 134 -13.18 -12.29 -6.48
CA CYS A 134 -12.14 -12.65 -7.46
C CYS A 134 -12.75 -13.14 -8.79
N GLU A 135 -13.94 -13.75 -8.76
CA GLU A 135 -14.59 -14.26 -9.97
C GLU A 135 -15.00 -13.12 -10.92
N ASN A 136 -15.30 -11.93 -10.37
CA ASN A 136 -15.69 -10.72 -11.09
C ASN A 136 -14.51 -9.95 -11.70
N ILE A 137 -13.26 -10.29 -11.37
CA ILE A 137 -12.08 -9.64 -11.94
C ILE A 137 -11.83 -10.12 -13.37
N VAL A 138 -11.80 -9.18 -14.32
CA VAL A 138 -11.61 -9.48 -15.75
C VAL A 138 -10.14 -9.70 -16.13
N SER A 139 -9.22 -8.96 -15.51
CA SER A 139 -7.79 -9.10 -15.79
C SER A 139 -7.27 -10.42 -15.23
N LEU A 140 -6.83 -11.34 -16.11
CA LEU A 140 -6.41 -12.70 -15.72
C LEU A 140 -5.31 -12.69 -14.66
N GLY A 141 -4.28 -11.85 -14.82
CA GLY A 141 -3.19 -11.75 -13.84
C GLY A 141 -3.69 -11.26 -12.47
N LYS A 142 -4.55 -10.23 -12.45
CA LYS A 142 -5.15 -9.71 -11.21
C LYS A 142 -6.13 -10.69 -10.57
N LYS A 143 -6.80 -11.50 -11.38
CA LYS A 143 -7.70 -12.56 -10.93
C LYS A 143 -6.93 -13.68 -10.24
N ASP A 144 -5.84 -14.13 -10.84
CA ASP A 144 -4.94 -15.14 -10.28
C ASP A 144 -4.29 -14.63 -8.97
N GLU A 145 -3.85 -13.37 -8.95
CA GLU A 145 -3.36 -12.68 -7.75
C GLU A 145 -4.42 -12.68 -6.62
N CYS A 146 -5.67 -12.34 -6.95
CA CYS A 146 -6.80 -12.35 -6.00
C CYS A 146 -6.99 -13.74 -5.38
N PHE A 147 -7.09 -14.79 -6.21
CA PHE A 147 -7.26 -16.15 -5.71
C PHE A 147 -6.10 -16.59 -4.83
N ARG A 148 -4.85 -16.28 -5.21
CA ARG A 148 -3.65 -16.59 -4.41
C ARG A 148 -3.72 -15.95 -3.02
N LYS A 149 -4.04 -14.65 -2.92
CA LYS A 149 -4.17 -13.92 -1.65
C LYS A 149 -5.28 -14.49 -0.76
N VAL A 150 -6.47 -14.71 -1.32
CA VAL A 150 -7.60 -15.28 -0.57
C VAL A 150 -7.27 -16.71 -0.11
N ALA A 151 -6.68 -17.54 -0.97
CA ALA A 151 -6.23 -18.89 -0.62
C ALA A 151 -5.24 -18.88 0.55
N PHE A 152 -4.29 -17.95 0.55
CA PHE A 152 -3.29 -17.81 1.60
C PHE A 152 -3.90 -17.43 2.95
N VAL A 153 -4.81 -16.46 2.99
CA VAL A 153 -5.45 -16.00 4.23
C VAL A 153 -6.41 -17.06 4.78
N MET A 154 -7.16 -17.74 3.91
CA MET A 154 -8.05 -18.84 4.30
C MET A 154 -7.31 -20.15 4.61
N LYS A 155 -6.04 -20.27 4.21
CA LYS A 155 -5.27 -21.53 4.20
C LYS A 155 -5.98 -22.65 3.43
N ASP A 156 -6.66 -22.29 2.34
CA ASP A 156 -7.43 -23.21 1.50
C ASP A 156 -6.78 -23.40 0.12
N LYS A 157 -6.06 -24.51 -0.03
CA LYS A 157 -5.40 -24.87 -1.30
C LYS A 157 -6.37 -25.18 -2.43
N ALA A 158 -7.63 -25.50 -2.14
CA ALA A 158 -8.62 -25.74 -3.20
C ALA A 158 -8.87 -24.46 -4.01
N ILE A 159 -8.65 -23.28 -3.42
CA ILE A 159 -8.74 -22.00 -4.14
C ILE A 159 -7.58 -21.84 -5.13
N CYS A 160 -6.37 -22.36 -4.84
CA CYS A 160 -5.25 -22.35 -5.79
C CYS A 160 -5.59 -23.10 -7.09
N GLU A 161 -6.50 -24.09 -7.04
CA GLU A 161 -6.95 -24.80 -8.25
C GLU A 161 -7.72 -23.91 -9.24
N LYS A 162 -8.23 -22.76 -8.79
CA LYS A 162 -8.90 -21.76 -9.63
C LYS A 162 -7.93 -20.85 -10.40
N ILE A 163 -6.64 -20.86 -10.04
CA ILE A 163 -5.60 -20.06 -10.68
C ILE A 163 -5.25 -20.66 -12.05
N LEU A 164 -5.20 -19.81 -13.08
CA LEU A 164 -4.95 -20.25 -14.46
C LEU A 164 -3.47 -20.32 -14.79
N ASP A 165 -2.68 -19.33 -14.35
CA ASP A 165 -1.24 -19.34 -14.53
C ASP A 165 -0.59 -20.45 -13.69
N GLY A 166 0.08 -21.39 -14.36
CA GLY A 166 0.65 -22.58 -13.70
C GLY A 166 1.71 -22.23 -12.66
N TYR A 167 2.53 -21.21 -12.93
CA TYR A 167 3.55 -20.77 -11.98
C TYR A 167 2.92 -20.17 -10.71
N THR A 168 1.94 -19.29 -10.88
CA THR A 168 1.20 -18.66 -9.77
C THR A 168 0.44 -19.70 -8.95
N LYS A 169 -0.12 -20.72 -9.61
CA LYS A 169 -0.80 -21.84 -8.96
C LYS A 169 0.14 -22.67 -8.08
N ASP A 170 1.30 -23.02 -8.61
CA ASP A 170 2.32 -23.76 -7.86
C ASP A 170 2.81 -22.92 -6.66
N SER A 171 3.09 -21.63 -6.90
CA SER A 171 3.48 -20.69 -5.83
C SER A 171 2.42 -20.59 -4.73
N CYS A 172 1.13 -20.50 -5.09
CA CYS A 172 0.03 -20.39 -4.12
C CYS A 172 0.02 -21.55 -3.11
N SER A 173 0.26 -22.78 -3.56
CA SER A 173 0.31 -23.94 -2.68
C SER A 173 1.52 -23.89 -1.74
N TRP A 174 2.67 -23.45 -2.26
CA TRP A 174 3.89 -23.25 -1.48
C TRP A 174 3.73 -22.16 -0.42
N ASP A 175 3.14 -21.03 -0.79
CA ASP A 175 2.88 -19.90 0.10
C ASP A 175 2.05 -20.35 1.31
N ILE A 176 1.02 -21.18 1.10
CA ILE A 176 0.21 -21.74 2.17
C ILE A 176 1.03 -22.66 3.08
N ASP A 177 1.87 -23.54 2.52
CA ASP A 177 2.64 -24.52 3.29
C ASP A 177 3.75 -23.89 4.13
N TYR A 178 4.40 -22.86 3.61
CA TYR A 178 5.59 -22.26 4.23
C TYR A 178 5.33 -20.89 4.86
N GLY A 179 4.14 -20.31 4.67
CA GLY A 179 3.73 -19.07 5.31
C GLY A 179 4.36 -17.80 4.72
N PHE A 180 4.81 -17.85 3.47
CA PHE A 180 5.33 -16.68 2.74
C PHE A 180 4.25 -16.12 1.82
N ILE A 181 4.10 -14.80 1.79
CA ILE A 181 3.44 -14.11 0.68
C ILE A 181 4.33 -12.92 0.33
N GLU A 182 4.93 -12.95 -0.87
CA GLU A 182 5.46 -11.76 -1.53
C GLU A 182 4.32 -10.89 -2.05
#